data_AF-A0A2E4FC35-F1
#
_entry.id   AF-A0A2E4FC35-F1
#
_cell.length_a   1.000
_cell.length_b   1.000
_cell.length_c   1.000
_cell.angle_alpha   90.00
_cell.angle_beta   90.00
_cell.angle_gamma   90.00
#
_symmetry.space_group_name_H-M   'P 1'
#
loop_
_entity.id
_entity.type
_entity.pdbx_description
1 polymer ?
#
loop_
_entity_poly.entity_id
_entity_poly.type
_entity_poly.pdbx_seq_one_letter_code
_entity_poly.pdbx_strand_id
1 'polypeptide(L)'
;MLSFRARTCLLSLLLCLFVGVAAGCGPVTASTAVGKAEAAIKQAEQVKAHELAPYSYWLAVSYLEKAKLTEGYSEFSASDDFAMQATQYALSCMDEAQQALERQKLLEMNTQGRSMPQKKKRRKKRRKPVTP
;
A
#
# COMPACT_ATOMS: atom_id res chain seq x y z
N MET A 1 18.88 39.02 46.36
CA MET A 1 17.66 38.87 45.53
C MET A 1 17.90 38.89 44.01
N LEU A 2 19.02 39.41 43.50
CA LEU A 2 19.36 39.35 42.06
C LEU A 2 19.58 37.92 41.53
N SER A 3 20.11 37.03 42.37
CA SER A 3 20.44 35.63 42.00
C SER A 3 19.21 34.76 41.74
N PHE A 4 18.05 35.12 42.30
CA PHE A 4 16.79 34.36 42.15
C PHE A 4 16.14 34.65 40.80
N ARG A 5 16.14 35.92 40.36
CA ARG A 5 15.64 36.35 39.05
C ARG A 5 16.51 35.81 37.90
N ALA A 6 17.82 35.73 38.12
CA ALA A 6 18.75 35.14 37.16
C ALA A 6 18.50 33.62 36.98
N ARG A 7 18.24 32.89 38.07
CA ARG A 7 17.92 31.45 38.04
C ARG A 7 16.58 31.16 37.38
N THR A 8 15.55 31.98 37.61
CA THR A 8 14.25 31.82 36.94
C THR A 8 14.32 32.12 35.44
N CYS A 9 15.15 33.10 35.01
CA CYS A 9 15.36 33.36 33.59
C CYS A 9 16.13 32.23 32.89
N LEU A 10 17.14 31.66 33.55
CA LEU A 10 17.91 30.52 33.03
C LEU A 10 17.04 29.26 32.90
N LEU A 11 16.16 29.01 33.88
CA LEU A 11 15.20 27.91 33.84
C LEU A 11 14.16 28.08 32.72
N SER A 12 13.62 29.29 32.53
CA SER A 12 12.68 29.55 31.43
C SER A 12 13.33 29.43 30.05
N LEU A 13 14.60 29.83 29.91
CA LEU A 13 15.35 29.67 28.65
C LEU A 13 15.63 28.19 28.34
N LEU A 14 16.03 27.41 29.35
CA LEU A 14 16.22 25.96 29.24
C LEU A 14 14.91 25.23 28.91
N LEU A 15 13.79 25.63 29.52
CA LEU A 15 12.48 25.03 29.25
C LEU A 15 12.01 25.33 27.81
N CYS A 16 12.25 26.55 27.32
CA CYS A 16 11.90 26.93 25.95
C CYS A 16 12.77 26.18 24.91
N LEU A 17 14.06 25.98 25.21
CA LEU A 17 14.96 25.18 24.38
C LEU A 17 14.54 23.70 24.33
N PHE A 18 14.09 23.14 25.47
CA PHE A 18 13.63 21.75 25.55
C PHE A 18 12.33 21.51 24.77
N VAL A 19 11.41 22.48 24.77
CA VAL A 19 10.18 22.42 23.96
C VAL A 19 10.50 22.52 22.46
N GLY A 20 11.51 23.30 22.06
CA GLY A 20 11.98 23.38 20.67
C GLY A 20 12.55 22.07 20.13
N VAL A 21 13.21 21.26 20.97
CA VAL A 21 13.74 19.93 20.59
C VAL A 21 12.64 18.87 20.54
N ALA A 22 11.58 19.02 21.33
CA ALA A 22 10.43 18.10 21.33
C ALA A 22 9.50 18.28 20.12
N ALA A 23 9.59 19.41 19.41
CA ALA A 23 8.90 19.63 18.14
C ALA A 23 9.67 18.95 16.99
N GLY A 24 9.70 17.61 16.97
CA GLY A 24 10.07 16.83 15.79
C GLY A 24 11.51 17.00 15.31
N CYS A 25 12.49 16.67 16.15
CA CYS A 25 13.77 16.23 15.63
C CYS A 25 13.50 15.00 14.72
N GLY A 26 13.96 15.03 13.46
CA GLY A 26 13.64 14.08 12.37
C GLY A 26 13.53 12.57 12.65
N PRO A 27 14.15 11.96 13.70
CA PRO A 27 13.90 10.56 14.05
C PRO A 27 12.42 10.18 14.23
N VAL A 28 11.62 10.98 14.93
CA VAL A 28 10.23 10.58 15.23
C VAL A 28 9.38 10.49 13.97
N THR A 29 9.54 11.44 13.04
CA THR A 29 8.80 11.43 11.78
C THR A 29 9.20 10.24 10.93
N ALA A 30 10.51 10.00 10.77
CA ALA A 30 11.03 8.87 10.02
C ALA A 30 10.54 7.52 10.57
N SER A 31 10.63 7.30 11.89
CA SER A 31 10.14 6.06 12.51
C SER A 31 8.63 5.86 12.31
N THR A 32 7.85 6.94 12.37
CA THR A 32 6.40 6.84 12.10
C THR A 32 6.10 6.52 10.63
N ALA A 33 6.88 7.04 9.69
CA ALA A 33 6.74 6.73 8.28
C ALA A 33 7.09 5.27 7.97
N VAL A 34 8.17 4.76 8.56
CA VAL A 34 8.55 3.33 8.46
C VAL A 34 7.43 2.44 8.99
N GLY A 35 6.86 2.78 10.16
CA GLY A 35 5.72 2.04 10.71
C GLY A 35 4.47 2.06 9.82
N LYS A 36 4.18 3.18 9.14
CA LYS A 36 3.07 3.27 8.17
C LYS A 36 3.33 2.38 6.95
N ALA A 37 4.55 2.38 6.42
CA ALA A 37 4.93 1.54 5.29
C ALA A 37 4.81 0.05 5.62
N GLU A 38 5.24 -0.37 6.83
CA GLU A 38 5.04 -1.74 7.30
C GLU A 38 3.56 -2.13 7.35
N ALA A 39 2.71 -1.26 7.89
CA ALA A 39 1.28 -1.52 7.99
C ALA A 39 0.65 -1.66 6.59
N ALA A 40 1.04 -0.80 5.64
CA ALA A 40 0.56 -0.86 4.25
C ALA A 40 0.98 -2.16 3.55
N ILE A 41 2.24 -2.60 3.72
CA ILE A 41 2.71 -3.87 3.13
C ILE A 41 1.98 -5.08 3.73
N LYS A 42 1.70 -5.07 5.05
CA LYS A 42 0.89 -6.12 5.68
C LYS A 42 -0.53 -6.17 5.12
N GLN A 43 -1.14 -5.02 4.83
CA GLN A 43 -2.45 -4.96 4.18
C GLN A 43 -2.39 -5.51 2.74
N ALA A 44 -1.33 -5.17 2.00
CA ALA A 44 -1.10 -5.71 0.66
C ALA A 44 -0.90 -7.25 0.69
N GLU A 45 -0.23 -7.77 1.71
CA GLU A 45 -0.05 -9.22 1.89
C GLU A 45 -1.39 -9.93 2.13
N GLN A 46 -2.29 -9.34 2.93
CA GLN A 46 -3.62 -9.89 3.19
C GLN A 46 -4.47 -10.05 1.92
N VAL A 47 -4.32 -9.15 0.94
CA VAL A 47 -5.00 -9.25 -0.36
C VAL A 47 -4.24 -10.11 -1.38
N LYS A 48 -3.20 -10.83 -0.95
CA LYS A 48 -2.31 -11.63 -1.81
C LYS A 48 -1.70 -10.83 -2.95
N ALA A 49 -1.33 -9.57 -2.69
CA ALA A 49 -0.68 -8.72 -3.69
C ALA A 49 0.64 -9.32 -4.22
N HIS A 50 1.31 -10.18 -3.44
CA HIS A 50 2.50 -10.88 -3.90
C HIS A 50 2.26 -11.83 -5.10
N GLU A 51 1.04 -12.36 -5.27
CA GLU A 51 0.66 -13.20 -6.42
C GLU A 51 0.05 -12.36 -7.56
N LEU A 52 -0.80 -11.39 -7.20
CA LEU A 52 -1.58 -10.61 -8.15
C LEU A 52 -0.82 -9.42 -8.74
N ALA A 53 0.09 -8.82 -7.97
CA ALA A 53 0.90 -7.65 -8.33
C ALA A 53 2.36 -7.79 -7.81
N PRO A 54 3.10 -8.83 -8.25
CA PRO A 54 4.38 -9.21 -7.66
C PRO A 54 5.44 -8.10 -7.74
N TYR A 55 5.52 -7.39 -8.88
CA TYR A 55 6.52 -6.36 -9.10
C TYR A 55 6.40 -5.23 -8.07
N SER A 56 5.22 -4.61 -7.99
CA SER A 56 4.94 -3.50 -7.10
C SER A 56 5.03 -3.90 -5.62
N TYR A 57 4.63 -5.13 -5.29
CA TYR A 57 4.77 -5.68 -3.93
C TYR A 57 6.25 -5.79 -3.51
N TRP A 58 7.09 -6.47 -4.29
CA TRP A 58 8.50 -6.65 -3.95
C TRP A 58 9.29 -5.34 -3.99
N LEU A 59 8.88 -4.41 -4.85
CA LEU A 59 9.43 -3.07 -4.87
C LEU A 59 9.14 -2.34 -3.54
N ALA A 60 7.90 -2.38 -3.05
CA ALA A 60 7.53 -1.80 -1.76
C ALA A 60 8.33 -2.40 -0.60
N VAL A 61 8.49 -3.73 -0.58
CA VAL A 61 9.29 -4.45 0.44
C VAL A 61 10.75 -3.99 0.41
N SER A 62 11.34 -3.87 -0.78
CA SER A 62 12.74 -3.44 -0.94
C SER A 62 12.96 -1.99 -0.47
N TYR A 63 12.01 -1.10 -0.75
CA TYR A 63 12.07 0.29 -0.26
C TYR A 63 11.91 0.37 1.25
N LEU A 64 11.05 -0.45 1.85
CA LEU A 64 10.91 -0.54 3.30
C LEU A 64 12.21 -1.00 3.96
N GLU A 65 12.86 -2.04 3.40
CA GLU A 65 14.15 -2.51 3.90
C GLU A 65 15.20 -1.40 3.82
N LYS A 66 15.25 -0.69 2.69
CA LYS A 66 16.16 0.46 2.52
C LYS A 66 15.89 1.58 3.53
N ALA A 67 14.62 1.90 3.79
CA ALA A 67 14.24 2.89 4.78
C ALA A 67 14.77 2.53 6.17
N LYS A 68 14.57 1.29 6.60
CA LYS A 68 15.07 0.77 7.90
C LYS A 68 16.58 0.82 8.00
N LEU A 69 17.30 0.50 6.92
CA LEU A 69 18.76 0.63 6.89
C LEU A 69 19.17 2.08 7.10
N THR A 70 18.59 3.03 6.37
CA THR A 70 18.91 4.46 6.51
C THR A 70 18.52 5.03 7.88
N GLU A 71 17.41 4.57 8.46
CA GLU A 71 17.02 4.89 9.84
C GLU A 71 18.10 4.43 10.83
N GLY A 72 18.63 3.21 10.66
CA GLY A 72 19.74 2.68 11.44
C GLY A 72 21.05 3.48 11.28
N TYR A 73 21.27 4.07 10.12
CA TYR A 73 22.39 5.00 9.86
C TYR A 73 22.13 6.44 10.35
N SER A 74 21.01 6.70 11.03
CA SER A 74 20.59 8.04 11.46
C SER A 74 20.34 9.04 10.31
N GLU A 75 20.17 8.52 9.08
CA GLU A 75 19.81 9.30 7.89
C GLU A 75 18.29 9.43 7.80
N PHE A 76 17.69 10.16 8.75
CA PHE A 76 16.24 10.19 8.96
C PHE A 76 15.46 10.80 7.79
N SER A 77 16.02 11.81 7.11
CA SER A 77 15.37 12.40 5.93
C SER A 77 15.27 11.39 4.78
N ALA A 78 16.36 10.69 4.48
CA ALA A 78 16.37 9.66 3.44
C ALA A 78 15.47 8.47 3.81
N SER A 79 15.45 8.11 5.10
CA SER A 79 14.52 7.09 5.61
C SER A 79 13.06 7.47 5.40
N ASP A 80 12.70 8.72 5.66
CA ASP A 80 11.33 9.22 5.45
C ASP A 80 10.95 9.13 3.97
N ASP A 81 11.82 9.56 3.06
CA ASP A 81 11.61 9.50 1.61
C ASP A 81 11.39 8.06 1.13
N PHE A 82 12.24 7.12 1.55
CA PHE A 82 12.11 5.71 1.18
C PHE A 82 10.85 5.07 1.79
N ALA A 83 10.49 5.42 3.03
CA ALA A 83 9.26 4.94 3.66
C ALA A 83 8.01 5.46 2.95
N MET A 84 8.01 6.73 2.51
CA MET A 84 6.95 7.29 1.68
C MET A 84 6.82 6.55 0.35
N GLN A 85 7.92 6.27 -0.34
CA GLN A 85 7.92 5.48 -1.58
C GLN A 85 7.39 4.06 -1.36
N ALA A 86 7.85 3.38 -0.31
CA ALA A 86 7.35 2.05 0.06
C ALA A 86 5.83 2.06 0.28
N THR A 87 5.31 3.10 0.97
CA THR A 87 3.88 3.27 1.20
C THR A 87 3.12 3.47 -0.11
N GLN A 88 3.62 4.30 -1.02
CA GLN A 88 2.98 4.54 -2.32
C GLN A 88 2.90 3.25 -3.15
N TYR A 89 4.01 2.49 -3.25
CA TYR A 89 4.01 1.22 -3.96
C TYR A 89 3.10 0.17 -3.31
N ALA A 90 3.03 0.14 -1.98
CA ALA A 90 2.11 -0.75 -1.26
C ALA A 90 0.64 -0.44 -1.56
N LEU A 91 0.27 0.85 -1.66
CA LEU A 91 -1.09 1.24 -2.05
C LEU A 91 -1.37 0.89 -3.52
N SER A 92 -0.45 1.21 -4.43
CA SER A 92 -0.61 0.89 -5.85
C SER A 92 -0.71 -0.61 -6.12
N CYS A 93 0.02 -1.46 -5.38
CA CYS A 93 -0.06 -2.91 -5.57
C CYS A 93 -1.39 -3.49 -5.09
N MET A 94 -2.07 -2.85 -4.12
CA MET A 94 -3.43 -3.23 -3.72
C MET A 94 -4.43 -2.94 -4.84
N ASP A 95 -4.34 -1.77 -5.48
CA ASP A 95 -5.18 -1.40 -6.61
C ASP A 95 -4.95 -2.35 -7.80
N GLU A 96 -3.69 -2.63 -8.13
CA GLU A 96 -3.31 -3.59 -9.18
C GLU A 96 -3.82 -4.99 -8.86
N ALA A 97 -3.71 -5.44 -7.60
CA ALA A 97 -4.19 -6.75 -7.18
C ALA A 97 -5.71 -6.88 -7.34
N GLN A 98 -6.47 -5.84 -6.98
CA GLN A 98 -7.91 -5.80 -7.18
C GLN A 98 -8.28 -5.87 -8.66
N GLN A 99 -7.60 -5.10 -9.51
CA GLN A 99 -7.83 -5.13 -10.95
C GLN A 99 -7.47 -6.49 -11.58
N ALA A 100 -6.38 -7.10 -11.15
CA ALA A 100 -5.96 -8.43 -11.60
C ALA A 100 -7.01 -9.48 -11.24
N LEU A 101 -7.54 -9.44 -10.02
CA LEU A 101 -8.60 -10.33 -9.56
C LEU A 101 -9.90 -10.15 -10.37
N GLU A 102 -10.29 -8.91 -10.65
CA GLU A 102 -11.49 -8.64 -11.46
C GLU A 102 -11.31 -9.13 -12.90
N ARG A 103 -10.13 -8.90 -13.50
CA ARG A 103 -9.79 -9.43 -14.83
C ARG A 103 -9.89 -10.95 -14.86
N GLN A 104 -9.37 -11.65 -13.85
CA GLN A 104 -9.49 -13.10 -13.76
C GLN A 104 -10.95 -13.55 -13.73
N LYS A 105 -11.80 -12.93 -12.90
CA LYS A 105 -13.23 -13.23 -12.84
C LYS A 105 -13.93 -13.01 -14.17
N LEU A 106 -13.62 -11.93 -14.88
CA LEU A 106 -14.20 -11.66 -16.21
C LEU A 106 -13.79 -12.73 -17.24
N LEU A 107 -12.54 -13.20 -17.18
CA LEU A 107 -12.06 -14.29 -18.03
C LEU A 107 -12.78 -15.61 -17.71
N GLU A 108 -13.00 -15.91 -16.43
CA GLU A 108 -13.78 -17.08 -15.99
C GLU A 108 -15.23 -17.01 -16.48
N MET A 109 -15.89 -15.85 -16.36
CA MET A 109 -17.26 -15.66 -16.86
C MET A 109 -17.34 -15.82 -18.39
N ASN A 110 -16.36 -15.29 -19.13
CA ASN A 110 -16.31 -15.42 -20.59
C ASN A 110 -16.04 -16.86 -21.06
N THR A 111 -15.14 -17.58 -20.36
CA THR A 111 -14.85 -18.99 -20.66
C THR A 111 -16.05 -19.89 -20.35
N GLN A 112 -16.78 -19.64 -19.26
CA GLN A 112 -18.04 -20.32 -18.95
C GLN A 112 -19.11 -20.06 -20.01
N GLY A 113 -19.25 -18.82 -20.50
CA GLY A 113 -20.17 -18.48 -21.60
C GLY A 113 -19.91 -19.23 -22.91
N ARG A 114 -18.64 -19.58 -23.21
CA ARG A 114 -18.26 -20.43 -24.35
C ARG A 114 -18.63 -21.91 -24.17
N SER A 115 -18.75 -22.39 -22.94
CA SER A 115 -18.99 -23.80 -22.63
C SER A 115 -20.48 -24.20 -22.66
N MET A 116 -21.42 -23.25 -22.76
CA MET A 116 -22.82 -23.59 -22.99
C MET A 116 -23.00 -24.14 -24.42
N PRO A 117 -23.36 -25.42 -24.59
CA PRO A 117 -23.71 -25.90 -25.91
C PRO A 117 -24.90 -25.06 -26.38
N GLN A 118 -24.71 -24.27 -27.45
CA GLN A 118 -25.82 -23.67 -28.16
C GLN A 118 -26.78 -24.81 -28.45
N LYS A 119 -27.88 -24.90 -27.70
CA LYS A 119 -29.01 -25.76 -28.02
C LYS A 119 -29.42 -25.30 -29.39
N LYS A 120 -28.89 -25.99 -30.42
CA LYS A 120 -29.28 -25.83 -31.81
C LYS A 120 -30.78 -25.76 -31.70
N LYS A 121 -31.33 -24.59 -32.01
CA LYS A 121 -32.75 -24.46 -32.29
C LYS A 121 -32.93 -25.44 -33.44
N ARG A 122 -33.21 -26.71 -33.09
CA ARG A 122 -33.98 -27.65 -33.86
C ARG A 122 -35.30 -26.93 -33.95
N ARG A 123 -35.34 -25.90 -34.81
CA ARG A 123 -36.49 -25.52 -35.59
C ARG A 123 -36.88 -26.86 -36.18
N LYS A 124 -37.76 -27.52 -35.44
CA LYS A 124 -38.70 -28.51 -35.91
C LYS A 124 -39.27 -27.80 -37.12
N LYS A 125 -38.62 -27.99 -38.26
CA LYS A 125 -39.16 -27.78 -39.58
C LYS A 125 -40.31 -28.78 -39.53
N ARG A 126 -41.44 -28.31 -39.00
CA ARG A 126 -42.75 -28.95 -39.09
C ARG A 126 -42.87 -29.16 -40.60
N ARG A 127 -42.45 -30.34 -41.03
CA ARG A 127 -42.67 -30.83 -42.38
C ARG A 127 -44.19 -30.79 -42.48
N LYS A 128 -44.72 -29.79 -43.19
CA LYS A 128 -46.13 -29.84 -43.60
C LYS A 128 -46.26 -31.12 -44.42
N PRO A 129 -47.25 -31.99 -44.17
CA PRO A 129 -47.52 -33.08 -45.09
C PRO A 129 -47.90 -32.45 -46.43
N VAL A 130 -47.19 -32.85 -47.49
CA VAL A 130 -47.58 -32.58 -48.87
C VAL A 130 -48.55 -33.70 -49.22
N THR A 131 -49.82 -33.36 -49.42
CA THR A 131 -50.79 -34.25 -50.07
C THR A 131 -50.85 -33.92 -51.56
N PRO A 132 -50.99 -34.93 -52.45
CA PRO A 132 -51.15 -34.72 -53.89
C PRO A 132 -52.48 -34.06 -54.25
#